data_AF-A0A524E0H4-F1
#
_entry.id   AF-A0A524E0H4-F1
#
_cell.length_a   1.000
_cell.length_b   1.000
_cell.length_c   1.000
_cell.angle_alpha   90.00
_cell.angle_beta   90.00
_cell.angle_gamma   90.00
#
_symmetry.space_group_name_H-M   'P 1'
#
loop_
_entity.id
_entity.type
_entity.pdbx_description
1 polymer ?
#
loop_
_entity_poly.entity_id
_entity_poly.type
_entity_poly.pdbx_seq_one_letter_code
_entity_poly.pdbx_strand_id
1 'polypeptide(L)'
;MTVIEGIIREVGKSTTTRISARRWYGSTTIVVQEEDSGKTYSVRISSNTMKKCNFLPRVGMEIVVHGYIEEAERGLSDYYVSRVTHVKHKGSGVKRTVRFDE
;
A
#
# COMPACT_ATOMS: atom_id res chain seq x y z
N MET A 1 -4.55 13.97 5.94
CA MET A 1 -4.56 12.57 5.45
C MET A 1 -4.39 12.64 3.96
N THR A 2 -3.38 11.98 3.42
CA THR A 2 -2.98 12.08 2.02
C THR A 2 -3.29 10.79 1.28
N VAL A 3 -3.59 10.91 -0.01
CA VAL A 3 -3.84 9.80 -0.93
C VAL A 3 -2.63 9.70 -1.85
N ILE A 4 -2.08 8.50 -1.98
CA ILE A 4 -0.99 8.20 -2.91
C ILE A 4 -1.49 7.13 -3.86
N GLU A 5 -1.37 7.40 -5.16
CA GLU A 5 -1.70 6.44 -6.22
C GLU A 5 -0.42 6.05 -6.94
N GLY A 6 -0.19 4.75 -7.14
CA GLY A 6 1.05 4.32 -7.76
C GLY A 6 1.22 2.81 -7.82
N ILE A 7 2.38 2.40 -8.33
CA ILE A 7 2.74 0.99 -8.54
C ILE A 7 3.71 0.55 -7.43
N ILE A 8 3.48 -0.64 -6.88
CA ILE A 8 4.43 -1.27 -5.95
C ILE A 8 5.69 -1.68 -6.71
N ARG A 9 6.82 -1.04 -6.43
CA ARG A 9 8.13 -1.39 -7.01
C ARG A 9 8.85 -2.47 -6.21
N GLU A 10 8.73 -2.41 -4.90
CA GLU A 10 9.42 -3.31 -3.99
C GLU A 10 8.50 -3.71 -2.84
N VAL A 11 8.62 -4.97 -2.43
CA VAL A 11 8.03 -5.47 -1.19
C VAL A 11 9.18 -5.87 -0.28
N GLY A 12 9.41 -5.08 0.76
CA GLY A 12 10.45 -5.33 1.75
C GLY A 12 10.16 -6.56 2.60
N LYS A 13 11.15 -6.98 3.40
CA LYS A 13 10.99 -8.13 4.31
C LYS A 13 9.84 -7.87 5.29
N SER A 14 8.94 -8.83 5.37
CA SER A 14 7.84 -8.83 6.34
C SER A 14 8.39 -9.11 7.74
N THR A 15 8.41 -8.11 8.60
CA THR A 15 8.76 -8.30 10.02
C THR A 15 7.56 -8.86 10.73
N THR A 16 7.58 -10.16 11.01
CA THR A 16 6.50 -10.83 11.72
C THR A 16 6.84 -10.92 13.20
N THR A 17 6.10 -10.20 14.03
CA THR A 17 6.31 -10.12 15.47
C THR A 17 5.62 -11.27 16.21
N ARG A 18 4.51 -11.80 15.69
CA ARG A 18 3.83 -12.98 16.24
C ARG A 18 3.00 -13.67 15.16
N ILE A 19 3.21 -14.97 14.97
CA ILE A 19 2.37 -15.82 14.12
C ILE A 19 1.45 -16.61 15.03
N SER A 20 0.14 -16.43 14.90
CA SER A 20 -0.82 -17.44 15.39
C SER A 20 -1.57 -18.01 14.19
N ALA A 21 -2.10 -19.22 14.34
CA ALA A 21 -2.90 -19.89 13.30
C ALA A 21 -4.08 -19.05 12.78
N ARG A 22 -4.48 -17.98 13.49
CA ARG A 22 -5.64 -17.13 13.15
C ARG A 22 -5.28 -15.68 12.80
N ARG A 23 -4.07 -15.22 13.12
CA ARG A 23 -3.68 -13.80 12.98
C ARG A 23 -2.19 -13.69 12.69
N TRP A 24 -1.87 -12.98 11.60
CA TRP A 24 -0.55 -12.42 11.40
C TRP A 24 -0.46 -11.12 12.20
N TYR A 25 0.53 -11.02 13.08
CA TYR A 25 0.94 -9.78 13.70
C TYR A 25 2.31 -9.43 13.14
N GLY A 26 2.31 -8.70 12.05
CA GLY A 26 3.51 -8.22 11.39
C GLY A 26 3.30 -6.86 10.74
N SER A 27 4.38 -6.25 10.28
CA SER A 27 4.34 -5.12 9.36
C SER A 27 5.24 -5.40 8.17
N THR A 28 4.80 -4.97 7.00
CA THR A 28 5.57 -5.01 5.77
C THR A 28 5.79 -3.59 5.30
N THR A 29 7.01 -3.29 4.88
CA THR A 29 7.31 -2.05 4.17
C THR A 29 7.22 -2.33 2.68
N ILE A 30 6.48 -1.51 1.94
CA ILE A 30 6.47 -1.53 0.48
C ILE A 30 6.99 -0.21 -0.04
N VAL A 31 7.57 -0.22 -1.25
CA VAL A 31 7.94 1.00 -1.97
C VAL A 31 6.92 1.20 -3.08
N VAL A 32 6.21 2.32 -3.04
CA VAL A 32 5.23 2.73 -4.04
C VAL A 32 5.83 3.85 -4.87
N GLN A 33 5.77 3.74 -6.19
CA GLN A 33 6.14 4.81 -7.09
C GLN A 33 4.89 5.46 -7.67
N GLU A 34 4.78 6.77 -7.51
CA GLU A 34 3.71 7.56 -8.14
C GLU A 34 3.98 7.71 -9.64
N GLU A 35 2.96 7.48 -10.47
CA GLU A 35 3.11 7.49 -11.94
C GLU A 35 3.40 8.89 -12.49
N ASP A 36 2.74 9.91 -11.93
CA ASP A 36 2.82 11.28 -12.45
C ASP A 36 4.13 11.99 -12.11
N SER A 37 4.59 11.84 -10.86
CA SER A 37 5.77 12.54 -10.36
C SER A 37 7.05 11.69 -10.41
N GLY A 38 6.91 10.38 -10.57
CA GLY A 38 8.02 9.42 -10.47
C GLY A 38 8.58 9.25 -9.05
N LYS A 39 8.03 9.96 -8.06
CA LYS A 39 8.49 9.94 -6.66
C LYS A 39 8.21 8.60 -6.00
N THR A 40 9.06 8.27 -5.04
CA THR A 40 8.98 7.00 -4.32
C THR A 40 8.57 7.19 -2.85
N TYR A 41 7.67 6.34 -2.40
CA TYR A 41 7.06 6.38 -1.09
C TYR A 41 7.29 5.05 -0.37
N SER A 42 8.04 5.07 0.72
CA SER A 42 8.15 3.93 1.63
C SER A 42 6.93 3.86 2.53
N VAL A 43 6.06 2.88 2.30
CA VAL A 43 4.80 2.71 3.02
C VAL A 43 4.92 1.56 4.00
N ARG A 44 4.74 1.83 5.29
CA ARG A 44 4.67 0.78 6.32
C ARG A 44 3.23 0.31 6.52
N ILE A 45 2.93 -0.89 6.05
CA ILE A 45 1.60 -1.50 6.16
C ILE A 45 1.58 -2.45 7.36
N SER A 46 0.66 -2.20 8.28
CA SER A 46 0.41 -3.11 9.39
C SER A 46 -0.44 -4.32 8.95
N SER A 47 -0.25 -5.46 9.60
CA SER A 47 -1.10 -6.64 9.45
C SER A 47 -2.58 -6.38 9.71
N ASN A 48 -2.91 -5.45 10.61
CA ASN A 48 -4.28 -5.03 10.83
C ASN A 48 -4.86 -4.36 9.57
N THR A 49 -4.09 -3.46 8.95
CA THR A 49 -4.47 -2.81 7.69
C THR A 49 -4.61 -3.82 6.56
N MET A 50 -3.65 -4.74 6.38
CA MET A 50 -3.71 -5.81 5.37
C MET A 50 -4.96 -6.67 5.53
N LYS A 51 -5.27 -7.09 6.76
CA LYS A 51 -6.45 -7.91 7.05
C LYS A 51 -7.75 -7.14 6.83
N LYS A 52 -7.82 -5.89 7.30
CA LYS A 52 -9.01 -5.02 7.15
C LYS A 52 -9.33 -4.77 5.68
N CYS A 53 -8.31 -4.58 4.85
CA CYS A 53 -8.47 -4.29 3.42
C CYS A 53 -8.44 -5.55 2.54
N ASN A 54 -8.31 -6.76 3.12
CA ASN A 54 -8.04 -8.01 2.41
C ASN A 54 -6.94 -7.85 1.33
N PHE A 55 -5.86 -7.19 1.71
CA PHE A 55 -4.82 -6.73 0.80
C PHE A 55 -3.51 -7.45 1.08
N LEU A 56 -2.92 -8.04 0.05
CA LEU A 56 -1.61 -8.69 0.09
C LEU A 56 -0.70 -8.01 -0.95
N PRO A 57 0.35 -7.30 -0.52
CA PRO A 57 1.21 -6.55 -1.45
C PRO A 57 2.00 -7.48 -2.36
N ARG A 58 2.05 -7.14 -3.65
CA ARG A 58 2.91 -7.78 -4.66
C ARG A 58 3.52 -6.72 -5.56
N VAL A 59 4.74 -6.96 -6.04
CA VAL A 59 5.41 -6.08 -7.01
C VAL A 59 4.57 -5.98 -8.29
N GLY A 60 4.50 -4.79 -8.88
CA GLY A 60 3.73 -4.49 -10.09
C GLY A 60 2.25 -4.19 -9.85
N MET A 61 1.76 -4.27 -8.61
CA MET A 61 0.37 -3.91 -8.31
C MET A 61 0.18 -2.39 -8.30
N GLU A 62 -0.80 -1.91 -9.06
CA GLU A 62 -1.32 -0.55 -8.93
C GLU A 62 -2.22 -0.44 -7.70
N ILE A 63 -1.93 0.51 -6.82
CA ILE A 63 -2.61 0.67 -5.55
C ILE A 63 -2.90 2.14 -5.24
N VAL A 64 -3.87 2.32 -4.35
CA VAL A 64 -4.20 3.58 -3.71
C VAL A 64 -4.01 3.41 -2.20
N VAL A 65 -3.18 4.27 -1.62
CA VAL A 65 -2.82 4.26 -0.20
C VAL A 65 -3.34 5.53 0.47
N HIS A 66 -4.02 5.37 1.60
CA HIS A 66 -4.43 6.46 2.47
C HIS A 66 -3.57 6.45 3.74
N GLY A 67 -2.79 7.51 3.95
CA GLY A 67 -1.85 7.59 5.07
C GLY A 67 -1.43 9.02 5.39
N TYR A 68 -0.45 9.15 6.28
CA TYR A 68 0.21 10.42 6.58
C TYR A 68 1.61 10.38 5.97
N ILE A 69 1.96 11.42 5.20
CA ILE A 69 3.27 11.57 4.60
C ILE A 69 4.16 12.29 5.61
N GLU A 70 5.32 11.71 5.88
CA GLU A 70 6.40 12.24 6.69
C GLU A 70 7.66 12.30 5.80
N GLU A 71 8.52 13.31 6.00
CA GLU A 71 9.81 13.36 5.31
C GLU A 71 10.70 12.23 5.81
N ALA A 72 11.33 11.49 4.89
CA ALA A 72 12.20 10.38 5.26
C ALA A 72 13.56 10.92 5.72
N GLU A 73 13.82 10.92 7.03
CA GLU A 73 15.10 11.40 7.59
C GLU A 73 16.31 10.57 7.10
N ARG A 74 16.13 9.26 6.81
CA ARG A 74 17.13 8.37 6.17
C ARG A 74 16.46 7.15 5.50
N GLY A 75 16.50 7.07 4.17
CA GLY A 75 16.03 5.88 3.41
C GLY A 75 16.17 6.03 1.89
N LEU A 76 16.06 4.91 1.15
CA LEU A 76 16.15 4.81 -0.33
C LEU A 76 14.96 5.44 -1.09
N SER A 77 14.10 6.20 -0.41
CA SER A 77 12.83 6.70 -0.94
C SER A 77 12.61 8.15 -0.49
N ASP A 78 11.98 8.94 -1.36
CA ASP A 78 11.78 10.38 -1.17
C ASP A 78 10.89 10.72 0.03
N TYR A 79 9.91 9.84 0.31
CA TYR A 79 8.92 10.06 1.36
C TYR A 79 8.65 8.79 2.17
N TYR A 80 8.28 8.97 3.43
CA TYR A 80 7.82 7.89 4.30
C TYR A 80 6.32 8.04 4.59
N VAL A 81 5.57 6.96 4.50
CA VAL A 81 4.12 6.95 4.73
C VAL A 81 3.82 6.15 5.98
N SER A 82 3.40 6.86 7.02
CA SER A 82 3.03 6.31 8.31
C SER A 82 1.51 6.25 8.47
N ARG A 83 1.05 5.56 9.52
CA ARG A 83 -0.37 5.49 9.94
C ARG A 83 -1.33 5.17 8.79
N VAL A 84 -0.99 4.16 7.99
CA VAL A 84 -1.80 3.72 6.84
C VAL A 84 -3.15 3.19 7.32
N THR A 85 -4.23 3.89 6.95
CA THR A 85 -5.60 3.58 7.37
C THR A 85 -6.34 2.69 6.38
N HIS A 86 -5.99 2.80 5.09
CA HIS A 86 -6.63 2.06 4.00
C HIS A 86 -5.63 1.85 2.86
N VAL A 87 -5.62 0.64 2.28
CA VAL A 87 -4.92 0.31 1.03
C VAL A 87 -5.88 -0.47 0.13
N LYS A 88 -5.93 -0.14 -1.15
CA LYS A 88 -6.75 -0.87 -2.14
C LYS A 88 -6.06 -0.92 -3.49
N HIS A 89 -6.45 -1.85 -4.35
CA HIS A 89 -6.03 -1.83 -5.76
C HIS A 89 -6.61 -0.62 -6.49
N LYS A 90 -5.86 -0.05 -7.43
CA LYS A 90 -6.42 0.93 -8.37
C LYS A 90 -7.59 0.27 -9.12
N GLY A 91 -8.74 0.94 -9.19
CA GLY A 91 -9.99 0.36 -9.72
C GLY A 91 -10.78 -0.55 -8.76
N SER A 92 -10.28 -0.83 -7.54
CA SER A 92 -11.05 -1.49 -6.49
C SER A 92 -12.24 -0.63 -6.08
N GLY A 93 -13.44 -1.03 -6.51
CA GLY A 93 -14.68 -0.27 -6.33
C GLY A 93 -15.46 -0.03 -7.63
N VAL A 94 -14.85 -0.22 -8.80
CA VAL A 94 -15.56 -0.23 -10.08
C VAL A 94 -16.31 -1.56 -10.18
N LYS A 95 -17.57 -1.58 -9.72
CA LYS A 95 -18.52 -2.64 -10.12
C LYS A 95 -18.62 -2.52 -11.64
N ARG A 96 -18.20 -3.58 -12.36
CA ARG A 96 -18.31 -3.76 -13.83
C ARG A 96 -19.09 -2.62 -14.51
N THR A 97 -18.41 -1.82 -15.31
CA THR A 97 -19.09 -0.94 -16.27
C THR A 97 -19.78 -1.86 -17.29
N VAL A 98 -21.04 -2.20 -17.04
CA VAL A 98 -21.90 -2.83 -18.05
C VAL A 98 -22.10 -1.74 -19.09
N ARG A 99 -21.41 -1.86 -20.23
CA ARG A 99 -21.82 -1.14 -21.43
C ARG A 99 -23.17 -1.73 -21.80
N PHE A 100 -24.23 -0.95 -21.63
CA PHE A 100 -25.43 -1.17 -22.41
C PHE A 100 -25.04 -0.78 -23.83
N ASP A 101 -24.72 -1.77 -24.66
CA ASP A 101 -24.80 -1.59 -26.11
C ASP A 101 -26.29 -1.33 -26.45
N GLU A 102 -26.50 -0.43 -27.41
CA GLU A 102 -27.79 0.08 -27.91
C GLU A 102 -28.79 -1.01 -28.31
#